data_AF-A0A7J4V2W8-F1
#
_entry.id   AF-A0A7J4V2W8-F1
#
_cell.length_a   1.000
_cell.length_b   1.000
_cell.length_c   1.000
_cell.angle_alpha   90.00
_cell.angle_beta   90.00
_cell.angle_gamma   90.00
#
_symmetry.space_group_name_H-M   'P 1'
#
loop_
_entity.id
_entity.type
_entity.pdbx_description
1 polymer ?
#
loop_
_entity_poly.entity_id
_entity_poly.type
_entity_poly.pdbx_seq_one_letter_code
_entity_poly.pdbx_strand_id
1 'polypeptide(L)'
;MTEELKAQRNVPSDISQLPVVWRYELLKYLRSWRLYASVIIVIAVMALLYLLPPLLGESYSGTDTGTEVLVTPTTTVPGMPDGPYTVYAVGVLNRSQIDVDSLVVYRDGAEYPFADGSNWFLSEVQYGSASVYTIVFLQNVTGSVITASYEWYISPESFETLFL
;
A
#
# COMPACT_ATOMS: atom_id res chain seq x y z
N MET A 1 77.84 12.77 36.12
CA MET A 1 76.54 13.46 36.09
C MET A 1 76.61 14.44 34.93
N THR A 2 76.23 14.02 33.72
CA THR A 2 76.20 14.93 32.56
C THR A 2 75.41 14.31 31.40
N GLU A 3 74.36 15.05 31.01
CA GLU A 3 73.72 15.06 29.69
C GLU A 3 72.71 13.97 29.28
N GLU A 4 71.92 13.44 30.23
CA GLU A 4 70.67 12.74 29.89
C GLU A 4 69.45 13.66 29.66
N LEU A 5 69.56 14.99 29.69
CA LEU A 5 68.36 15.86 29.72
C LEU A 5 68.35 16.97 28.68
N LYS A 6 68.60 16.63 27.41
CA LYS A 6 68.03 17.43 26.32
C LYS A 6 67.73 16.57 25.11
N ALA A 7 66.84 15.60 25.34
CA ALA A 7 65.86 15.27 24.32
C ALA A 7 65.29 16.59 23.79
N GLN A 8 65.79 17.05 22.65
CA GLN A 8 65.07 17.98 21.80
C GLN A 8 63.78 17.28 21.41
N ARG A 9 62.79 17.33 22.31
CA ARG A 9 61.39 17.40 21.92
C ARG A 9 61.30 18.69 21.10
N ASN A 10 61.62 18.57 19.81
CA ASN A 10 61.04 19.41 18.81
C ASN A 10 59.54 19.18 18.97
N VAL A 11 58.90 20.05 19.76
CA VAL A 11 57.46 20.21 19.71
C VAL A 11 57.21 20.51 18.23
N PRO A 12 56.52 19.63 17.48
CA PRO A 12 56.31 19.86 16.06
C PRO A 12 55.69 21.25 15.93
N SER A 13 56.34 22.15 15.20
CA SER A 13 55.84 23.51 15.07
C SER A 13 54.48 23.46 14.35
N ASP A 14 53.43 23.77 15.13
CA ASP A 14 52.01 23.65 14.80
C ASP A 14 51.59 24.34 13.48
N ILE A 15 52.42 25.24 12.96
CA ILE A 15 52.16 25.99 11.72
C ILE A 15 52.21 25.08 10.49
N SER A 16 53.07 24.06 10.48
CA SER A 16 53.16 23.12 9.35
C SER A 16 51.99 22.11 9.32
N GLN A 17 51.27 21.96 10.44
CA GLN A 17 50.14 21.04 10.59
C GLN A 17 48.79 21.68 10.24
N LEU A 18 48.70 23.01 10.34
CA LEU A 18 47.53 23.81 9.92
C LEU A 18 46.94 23.44 8.54
N PRO A 19 47.73 23.35 7.45
CA PRO A 19 47.17 23.00 6.13
C PRO A 19 46.67 21.55 6.05
N VAL A 20 47.23 20.65 6.87
CA VAL A 20 46.80 19.24 6.93
C VAL A 20 45.47 19.13 7.67
N VAL A 21 45.34 19.79 8.83
CA VAL A 21 44.09 19.85 9.60
C VAL A 21 42.99 20.51 8.77
N TRP A 22 43.30 21.61 8.07
CA TRP A 22 42.33 22.30 7.22
C TRP A 22 41.83 21.44 6.06
N ARG A 23 42.72 20.71 5.38
CA ARG A 23 42.33 19.73 4.34
C ARG A 23 41.45 18.62 4.91
N TYR A 24 41.80 18.12 6.09
CA TYR A 24 41.02 17.08 6.75
C TYR A 24 39.62 17.56 7.13
N GLU A 25 39.49 18.76 7.71
CA GLU A 25 38.18 19.34 8.03
C GLU A 25 37.36 19.67 6.79
N LEU A 26 37.99 20.17 5.73
CA LEU A 26 37.31 20.45 4.47
C LEU A 26 36.80 19.17 3.79
N LEU A 27 37.60 18.10 3.77
CA LEU A 27 37.17 16.79 3.29
C LEU A 27 36.07 16.17 4.16
N LYS A 28 36.15 16.36 5.49
CA LYS A 28 35.10 15.94 6.43
C LYS A 28 33.80 16.70 6.17
N TYR A 29 33.88 18.01 5.97
CA TYR A 29 32.74 18.88 5.66
C TYR A 29 32.10 18.52 4.31
N LEU A 30 32.91 18.32 3.26
CA LEU A 30 32.43 17.88 1.95
C LEU A 30 31.84 16.47 1.99
N ARG A 31 32.38 15.58 2.82
CA ARG A 31 31.82 14.23 3.05
C ARG A 31 30.47 14.29 3.74
N SER A 32 30.32 15.12 4.78
CA SER A 32 29.03 15.34 5.43
C SER A 32 28.03 16.01 4.50
N TRP A 33 28.46 16.94 3.65
CA TRP A 33 27.58 17.62 2.69
C TRP A 33 26.97 16.64 1.68
N ARG A 34 27.77 15.68 1.17
CA ARG A 34 27.25 14.61 0.30
C ARG A 34 26.25 13.72 1.00
N LEU A 35 26.46 13.43 2.29
CA LEU A 35 25.51 12.67 3.09
C LEU A 35 24.19 13.44 3.23
N TYR A 36 24.23 14.71 3.62
CA TYR A 36 23.03 15.55 3.73
C TYR A 36 22.30 15.68 2.39
N ALA A 37 23.03 15.87 1.29
CA ALA A 37 22.45 15.91 -0.04
C ALA A 37 21.71 14.60 -0.38
N SER A 38 22.31 13.44 -0.08
CA SER A 38 21.68 12.14 -0.33
C SER A 38 20.43 11.93 0.54
N VAL A 39 20.46 12.34 1.80
CA VAL A 39 19.30 12.27 2.70
C VAL A 39 18.18 13.18 2.22
N ILE A 40 18.49 14.40 1.80
CA ILE A 40 17.50 15.35 1.27
C ILE A 40 16.86 14.81 -0.01
N ILE A 41 17.65 14.22 -0.91
CA ILE A 41 17.12 13.59 -2.14
C ILE A 41 16.17 12.45 -1.79
N VAL A 42 16.53 11.57 -0.85
CA VAL A 42 15.65 10.47 -0.42
C VAL A 42 14.34 11.00 0.15
N ILE A 43 14.39 12.00 1.03
CA ILE A 43 13.20 12.65 1.59
C ILE A 43 12.34 13.26 0.48
N ALA A 44 12.96 13.95 -0.49
CA ALA A 44 12.25 14.56 -1.61
C ALA A 44 11.57 13.50 -2.50
N VAL A 45 12.25 12.39 -2.79
CA VAL A 45 11.68 11.28 -3.57
C VAL A 45 10.52 10.62 -2.80
N MET A 46 10.67 10.37 -1.50
CA MET A 46 9.60 9.81 -0.67
C MET A 46 8.38 10.74 -0.62
N ALA A 47 8.61 12.04 -0.40
CA ALA A 47 7.54 13.03 -0.39
C ALA A 47 6.83 13.11 -1.76
N LEU A 48 7.59 13.02 -2.85
CA LEU A 48 7.03 13.02 -4.20
C LEU A 48 6.21 11.75 -4.45
N LEU A 49 6.70 10.57 -4.08
CA LEU A 49 5.92 9.33 -4.21
C LEU A 49 4.59 9.44 -3.43
N TYR A 50 4.62 9.96 -2.20
CA TYR A 50 3.40 10.09 -1.40
C TYR A 50 2.40 11.12 -1.96
N LEU A 51 2.90 12.26 -2.44
CA LEU A 51 2.04 13.38 -2.84
C LEU A 51 1.56 13.28 -4.30
N LEU A 52 2.32 12.63 -5.18
CA LEU A 52 2.06 12.72 -6.62
C LEU A 52 0.76 12.01 -7.03
N PRO A 53 0.42 10.79 -6.56
CA PRO A 53 -0.83 10.14 -6.97
C PRO A 53 -2.09 10.88 -6.52
N PRO A 54 -2.22 11.35 -5.26
CA PRO A 54 -3.33 12.21 -4.87
C PRO A 54 -3.44 13.49 -5.71
N LEU A 55 -2.31 14.10 -6.11
CA LEU A 55 -2.30 15.28 -6.98
C LEU A 55 -2.74 14.98 -8.42
N LEU A 56 -2.58 13.73 -8.88
CA LEU A 56 -3.08 13.27 -10.18
C LEU A 56 -4.51 12.74 -10.13
N GLY A 57 -5.15 12.75 -8.96
CA GLY A 57 -6.50 12.25 -8.75
C GLY A 57 -6.59 10.72 -8.56
N GLU A 58 -5.46 10.04 -8.45
CA GLU A 58 -5.37 8.59 -8.22
C GLU A 58 -4.99 8.35 -6.75
N SER A 59 -5.97 8.01 -5.92
CA SER A 59 -5.71 7.70 -4.51
C SER A 59 -5.04 6.33 -4.35
N TYR A 60 -4.17 6.20 -3.34
CA TYR A 60 -3.56 4.92 -2.97
C TYR A 60 -4.54 3.94 -2.29
N SER A 61 -5.57 4.51 -1.69
CA SER A 61 -6.66 3.84 -0.99
C SER A 61 -7.91 4.70 -1.09
N GLY A 62 -9.07 4.11 -0.84
CA GLY A 62 -10.30 4.86 -0.82
C GLY A 62 -11.50 4.03 -0.38
N THR A 63 -12.64 4.70 -0.33
CA THR A 63 -13.93 4.08 -0.06
C THR A 63 -14.80 4.24 -1.29
N ASP A 64 -15.14 3.11 -1.92
CA ASP A 64 -16.16 3.08 -2.96
C ASP A 64 -17.52 2.92 -2.24
N THR A 65 -18.47 3.80 -2.51
CA THR A 65 -19.80 3.76 -1.88
C THR A 65 -20.90 3.64 -2.93
N GLY A 66 -21.86 2.74 -2.69
CA GLY A 66 -23.01 2.56 -3.59
C GLY A 66 -22.63 2.17 -5.02
N THR A 67 -21.51 1.47 -5.21
CA THR A 67 -21.04 1.06 -6.53
C THR A 67 -21.95 -0.03 -7.08
N GLU A 68 -22.46 0.15 -8.30
CA GLU A 68 -23.29 -0.86 -8.96
C GLU A 68 -22.48 -2.14 -9.20
N VAL A 69 -23.01 -3.25 -8.70
CA VAL A 69 -22.42 -4.57 -8.89
C VAL A 69 -23.02 -5.17 -10.15
N LEU A 70 -22.18 -5.56 -11.10
CA LEU A 70 -22.65 -6.27 -12.28
C LEU A 70 -23.08 -7.69 -11.89
N VAL A 71 -24.38 -7.91 -11.80
CA VAL A 71 -24.98 -9.20 -11.45
C VAL A 71 -25.29 -10.00 -12.70
N THR A 72 -24.71 -11.20 -12.79
CA THR A 72 -24.94 -12.16 -13.88
C THR A 72 -25.69 -13.38 -13.33
N PRO A 73 -26.91 -13.67 -13.81
CA PRO A 73 -27.66 -14.87 -13.40
C PRO A 73 -26.94 -16.15 -13.81
N THR A 74 -26.95 -17.18 -12.96
CA THR A 74 -26.27 -18.46 -13.25
C THR A 74 -26.84 -19.20 -14.44
N THR A 75 -28.12 -18.98 -14.79
CA THR A 75 -28.76 -19.51 -16.00
C THR A 75 -28.09 -19.05 -17.30
N THR A 76 -27.33 -17.96 -17.24
CA THR A 76 -26.59 -17.38 -18.38
C THR A 76 -25.11 -17.75 -18.39
N VAL A 77 -24.60 -18.40 -17.33
CA VAL A 77 -23.19 -18.79 -17.18
C VAL A 77 -23.03 -20.25 -17.58
N PRO A 78 -22.45 -20.55 -18.77
CA PRO A 78 -22.28 -21.92 -19.22
C PRO A 78 -21.27 -22.66 -18.34
N GLY A 79 -21.64 -23.84 -17.83
CA GLY A 79 -20.73 -24.70 -17.09
C GLY A 79 -20.53 -24.36 -15.61
N MET A 80 -21.45 -23.59 -15.00
CA MET A 80 -21.49 -23.45 -13.54
C MET A 80 -21.65 -24.85 -12.91
N PRO A 81 -20.68 -25.32 -12.11
CA PRO A 81 -20.79 -26.63 -11.46
C PRO A 81 -21.93 -26.63 -10.44
N ASP A 82 -22.71 -27.71 -10.40
CA ASP A 82 -23.63 -27.92 -9.28
C ASP A 82 -22.82 -28.14 -8.01
N GLY A 83 -22.85 -27.14 -7.13
CA GLY A 83 -22.22 -27.17 -5.82
C GLY A 83 -23.18 -27.65 -4.72
N PRO A 84 -22.72 -27.69 -3.45
CA PRO A 84 -23.58 -28.01 -2.30
C PRO A 84 -24.67 -26.97 -2.03
N TYR A 85 -24.59 -25.79 -2.68
CA TYR A 85 -25.54 -24.69 -2.56
C TYR A 85 -26.09 -24.32 -3.94
N THR A 86 -27.38 -24.00 -3.99
CA THR A 86 -28.02 -23.44 -5.18
C THR A 86 -27.58 -21.98 -5.36
N VAL A 87 -26.81 -21.71 -6.40
CA VAL A 87 -26.38 -20.34 -6.75
C VAL A 87 -27.32 -19.76 -7.80
N TYR A 88 -27.86 -18.58 -7.54
CA TYR A 88 -28.81 -17.91 -8.44
C TYR A 88 -28.15 -16.85 -9.32
N ALA A 89 -27.15 -16.15 -8.78
CA ALA A 89 -26.44 -15.12 -9.52
C ALA A 89 -25.03 -14.89 -8.95
N VAL A 90 -24.20 -14.23 -9.74
CA VAL A 90 -22.82 -13.89 -9.42
C VAL A 90 -22.60 -12.41 -9.71
N GLY A 91 -22.11 -11.67 -8.72
CA GLY A 91 -21.72 -10.27 -8.83
C GLY A 91 -20.20 -10.12 -8.84
N VAL A 92 -19.65 -9.24 -9.67
CA VAL A 92 -18.21 -8.97 -9.73
C VAL A 92 -17.92 -7.57 -9.19
N LEU A 93 -16.92 -7.46 -8.31
CA LEU A 93 -16.40 -6.18 -7.84
C LEU A 93 -15.22 -5.75 -8.71
N ASN A 94 -15.23 -4.50 -9.19
CA ASN A 94 -14.18 -3.98 -10.07
C ASN A 94 -12.97 -3.43 -9.29
N ARG A 95 -12.47 -4.20 -8.32
CA ARG A 95 -11.26 -3.89 -7.55
C ARG A 95 -10.46 -5.15 -7.30
N SER A 96 -9.14 -5.01 -7.37
CA SER A 96 -8.21 -6.13 -7.18
C SER A 96 -7.85 -6.40 -5.73
N GLN A 97 -8.10 -5.44 -4.83
CA GLN A 97 -7.79 -5.49 -3.41
C GLN A 97 -8.87 -4.67 -2.67
N ILE A 98 -9.62 -5.30 -1.78
CA ILE A 98 -10.65 -4.66 -0.96
C ILE A 98 -10.45 -5.07 0.50
N ASP A 99 -10.86 -4.21 1.43
CA ASP A 99 -11.06 -4.65 2.82
C ASP A 99 -12.37 -5.44 2.91
N VAL A 100 -12.25 -6.75 3.10
CA VAL A 100 -13.38 -7.67 3.18
C VAL A 100 -14.26 -7.36 4.41
N ASP A 101 -13.67 -6.86 5.49
CA ASP A 101 -14.42 -6.56 6.72
C ASP A 101 -15.27 -5.29 6.58
N SER A 102 -14.93 -4.42 5.62
CA SER A 102 -15.67 -3.20 5.30
C SER A 102 -16.82 -3.41 4.29
N LEU A 103 -16.93 -4.60 3.69
CA LEU A 103 -17.86 -4.85 2.59
C LEU A 103 -19.31 -4.88 3.08
N VAL A 104 -20.12 -3.96 2.57
CA VAL A 104 -21.57 -3.91 2.76
C VAL A 104 -22.27 -4.00 1.41
N VAL A 105 -23.18 -4.97 1.28
CA VAL A 105 -23.99 -5.18 0.07
C VAL A 105 -25.39 -4.63 0.30
N TYR A 106 -25.95 -3.96 -0.69
CA TYR A 106 -27.31 -3.44 -0.69
C TYR A 106 -28.11 -4.04 -1.82
N ARG A 107 -29.39 -4.28 -1.56
CA ARG A 107 -30.39 -4.70 -2.52
C ARG A 107 -31.50 -3.67 -2.55
N ASP A 108 -31.73 -3.06 -3.71
CA ASP A 108 -32.77 -2.05 -3.91
C ASP A 108 -32.69 -0.88 -2.90
N GLY A 109 -31.46 -0.53 -2.49
CA GLY A 109 -31.16 0.54 -1.54
C GLY A 109 -31.25 0.15 -0.06
N ALA A 110 -31.69 -1.07 0.27
CA ALA A 110 -31.67 -1.60 1.63
C ALA A 110 -30.44 -2.49 1.84
N GLU A 111 -29.86 -2.46 3.04
CA GLU A 111 -28.75 -3.35 3.38
C GLU A 111 -29.19 -4.81 3.22
N TYR A 112 -28.38 -5.59 2.51
CA TYR A 112 -28.60 -7.00 2.25
C TYR A 112 -27.63 -7.80 3.11
N PRO A 113 -28.04 -8.22 4.31
CA PRO A 113 -27.10 -8.69 5.33
C PRO A 113 -26.46 -10.02 4.93
N PHE A 114 -25.18 -10.15 5.29
CA PHE A 114 -24.47 -11.42 5.32
C PHE A 114 -25.02 -12.25 6.50
N ALA A 115 -26.17 -12.90 6.30
CA ALA A 115 -26.82 -13.73 7.30
C ALA A 115 -26.10 -15.10 7.39
N ASP A 116 -24.90 -15.14 7.96
CA ASP A 116 -24.05 -16.34 8.10
C ASP A 116 -23.82 -17.06 6.76
N GLY A 117 -23.69 -16.31 5.67
CA GLY A 117 -23.51 -16.86 4.32
C GLY A 117 -24.77 -17.44 3.67
N SER A 118 -25.96 -17.33 4.29
CA SER A 118 -27.22 -17.89 3.74
C SER A 118 -27.86 -17.08 2.61
N ASN A 119 -27.60 -15.77 2.56
CA ASN A 119 -28.11 -14.86 1.54
C ASN A 119 -27.14 -14.73 0.36
N TRP A 120 -25.89 -14.46 0.71
CA TRP A 120 -24.78 -14.32 -0.21
C TRP A 120 -23.48 -14.61 0.54
N PHE A 121 -22.42 -14.91 -0.20
CA PHE A 121 -21.07 -14.95 0.35
C PHE A 121 -20.05 -14.37 -0.62
N LEU A 122 -18.92 -13.91 -0.09
CA LEU A 122 -17.81 -13.43 -0.89
C LEU A 122 -16.88 -14.60 -1.24
N SER A 123 -16.55 -14.72 -2.51
CA SER A 123 -15.53 -15.63 -3.02
C SER A 123 -14.37 -14.79 -3.57
N GLU A 124 -13.17 -15.10 -3.11
CA GLU A 124 -11.94 -14.53 -3.63
C GLU A 124 -11.23 -15.56 -4.51
N VAL A 125 -10.83 -15.17 -5.71
CA VAL A 125 -9.96 -15.97 -6.57
C VAL A 125 -8.66 -15.21 -6.80
N GLN A 126 -7.55 -15.79 -6.35
CA GLN A 126 -6.22 -15.19 -6.46
C GLN A 126 -5.52 -15.59 -7.76
N TYR A 127 -4.96 -14.61 -8.44
CA TYR A 127 -4.13 -14.73 -9.64
C TYR A 127 -2.79 -14.04 -9.39
N GLY A 128 -1.87 -14.73 -8.72
CA GLY A 128 -0.58 -14.16 -8.34
C GLY A 128 -0.76 -13.07 -7.27
N SER A 129 -0.45 -11.81 -7.62
CA SER A 129 -0.60 -10.65 -6.72
C SER A 129 -1.93 -9.90 -6.87
N ALA A 130 -2.82 -10.38 -7.75
CA ALA A 130 -4.14 -9.78 -7.96
C ALA A 130 -5.24 -10.72 -7.47
N SER A 131 -6.29 -10.19 -6.85
CA SER A 131 -7.47 -10.93 -6.44
C SER A 131 -8.68 -10.49 -7.26
N VAL A 132 -9.57 -11.43 -7.58
CA VAL A 132 -10.88 -11.13 -8.14
C VAL A 132 -11.91 -11.45 -7.08
N TYR A 133 -12.63 -10.43 -6.62
CA TYR A 133 -13.69 -10.56 -5.63
C TYR A 133 -15.04 -10.73 -6.30
N THR A 134 -15.72 -11.81 -5.93
CA THR A 134 -16.97 -12.22 -6.53
C THR A 134 -18.00 -12.45 -5.43
N ILE A 135 -19.14 -11.77 -5.52
CA ILE A 135 -20.27 -11.97 -4.61
C ILE A 135 -21.16 -13.07 -5.19
N VAL A 136 -21.35 -14.13 -4.44
CA VAL A 136 -22.17 -15.28 -4.84
C VAL A 136 -23.53 -15.16 -4.15
N PHE A 137 -24.60 -15.07 -4.93
CA PHE A 137 -25.97 -14.93 -4.41
C PHE A 137 -26.65 -16.29 -4.31
N LEU A 138 -27.09 -16.65 -3.11
CA LEU A 138 -27.83 -17.90 -2.83
C LEU A 138 -29.34 -17.73 -2.90
N GLN A 139 -29.80 -16.51 -3.21
CA GLN A 139 -31.21 -16.20 -3.44
C GLN A 139 -31.38 -15.50 -4.79
N ASN A 140 -32.60 -15.55 -5.33
CA ASN A 140 -32.90 -14.85 -6.55
C ASN A 140 -32.87 -13.33 -6.35
N VAL A 141 -31.86 -12.70 -6.96
CA VAL A 141 -31.66 -11.24 -7.01
C VAL A 141 -31.92 -10.66 -8.40
N THR A 142 -32.43 -11.46 -9.33
CA THR A 142 -32.70 -11.01 -10.71
C THR A 142 -33.71 -9.86 -10.71
N GLY A 143 -33.35 -8.75 -11.37
CA GLY A 143 -34.19 -7.56 -11.46
C GLY A 143 -34.11 -6.60 -10.27
N SER A 144 -33.36 -6.97 -9.21
CA SER A 144 -32.99 -6.03 -8.14
C SER A 144 -31.72 -5.27 -8.51
N VAL A 145 -31.62 -4.02 -8.10
CA VAL A 145 -30.39 -3.24 -8.18
C VAL A 145 -29.50 -3.64 -7.01
N ILE A 146 -28.33 -4.19 -7.32
CA ILE A 146 -27.33 -4.54 -6.30
C ILE A 146 -26.24 -3.49 -6.31
N THR A 147 -25.98 -2.91 -5.15
CA THR A 147 -24.84 -2.01 -4.93
C THR A 147 -23.98 -2.51 -3.79
N ALA A 148 -22.71 -2.10 -3.78
CA ALA A 148 -21.78 -2.43 -2.71
C ALA A 148 -21.02 -1.18 -2.26
N SER A 149 -20.70 -1.16 -0.97
CA SER A 149 -19.78 -0.20 -0.37
C SER A 149 -18.64 -0.97 0.28
N TYR A 150 -17.40 -0.56 0.03
CA TYR A 150 -16.20 -1.19 0.59
C TYR A 150 -15.01 -0.23 0.52
N GLU A 151 -14.05 -0.44 1.41
CA GLU A 151 -12.73 0.15 1.33
C GLU A 151 -11.83 -0.66 0.39
N TRP A 152 -10.90 0.02 -0.28
CA TRP A 152 -9.96 -0.60 -1.20
C TRP A 152 -8.57 0.00 -1.07
N TYR A 153 -7.58 -0.77 -1.48
CA TYR A 153 -6.16 -0.41 -1.46
C TYR A 153 -5.52 -0.77 -2.81
N ILE A 154 -4.40 -0.14 -3.17
CA ILE A 154 -3.68 -0.51 -4.40
C ILE A 154 -2.78 -1.76 -4.22
N SER A 155 -2.39 -2.07 -2.98
CA SER A 155 -1.56 -3.21 -2.63
C SER A 155 -1.93 -3.77 -1.26
N PRO A 156 -1.71 -5.07 -1.01
CA PRO A 156 -1.88 -5.67 0.32
C PRO A 156 -0.95 -5.04 1.34
N GLU A 157 0.25 -4.66 0.89
CA GLU A 157 1.20 -3.86 1.64
C GLU A 157 0.77 -2.39 1.57
N SER A 158 -0.05 -1.96 2.52
CA SER A 158 -0.44 -0.57 2.67
C SER A 158 0.74 0.25 3.21
N PHE A 159 1.00 1.43 2.63
CA PHE A 159 1.97 2.37 3.22
C PHE A 159 1.55 2.84 4.62
N GLU A 160 0.26 2.75 4.96
CA GLU A 160 -0.24 3.09 6.29
C GLU A 160 0.20 2.06 7.35
N THR A 161 0.46 0.81 6.96
CA THR A 161 0.88 -0.26 7.90
C THR A 161 2.40 -0.41 8.01
N LEU A 162 3.18 0.18 7.10
CA LEU A 162 4.65 0.07 7.10
C LEU A 162 5.36 0.87 8.21
N PHE A 163 4.65 1.76 8.91
CA PHE A 163 5.24 2.67 9.91
C PHE A 163 4.53 2.65 11.28
N LEU A 164 3.75 1.59 11.57
CA LEU A 164 3.20 1.31 12.89
C LEU A 164 4.12 0.40 13.72
#